data_AF-A0A832K2W5-F1
#
_entry.id   AF-A0A832K2W5-F1
#
_cell.length_a   1.000
_cell.length_b   1.000
_cell.length_c   1.000
_cell.angle_alpha   90.00
_cell.angle_beta   90.00
_cell.angle_gamma   90.00
#
_symmetry.space_group_name_H-M   'P 1'
#
loop_
_entity.id
_entity.type
_entity.pdbx_description
1 polymer ?
#
loop_
_entity_poly.entity_id
_entity_poly.type
_entity_poly.pdbx_seq_one_letter_code
_entity_poly.pdbx_strand_id
1 'polypeptide(L)'
;MRYVSPTLHGFTFSAAWGEDDMWDVALRYANEFNGIRVAAGIGYKQQNDNGGKAGADWQACADLTSAATTSAVDCNALGLSASVMHVASGLYIHGSWGRIDDKNRQALYGWNVKDQDKHWYLQGGVERKFIALGKTTIY
;
A
#
# COMPACT_ATOMS: atom_id res chain seq x y z
N MET A 1 16.47 -2.03 8.43
CA MET A 1 17.34 -1.76 7.27
C MET A 1 16.47 -1.58 6.03
N ARG A 2 16.86 -0.75 5.05
CA ARG A 2 16.12 -0.57 3.80
C ARG A 2 17.06 -0.38 2.63
N TYR A 3 16.76 -1.06 1.53
CA TYR A 3 17.42 -0.95 0.24
C TYR A 3 16.46 -0.39 -0.82
N VAL A 4 16.96 0.49 -1.67
CA VAL A 4 16.24 1.03 -2.83
C VAL A 4 17.17 0.95 -4.03
N SER A 5 16.72 0.32 -5.10
CA SER A 5 17.48 0.22 -6.34
C SER A 5 17.55 1.58 -7.04
N PRO A 6 18.59 1.83 -7.85
CA PRO A 6 18.54 2.91 -8.84
C PRO A 6 17.33 2.75 -9.76
N THR A 7 16.88 3.87 -10.33
CA THR A 7 15.79 3.86 -11.31
C THR A 7 16.30 3.38 -12.66
N LEU A 8 15.73 2.30 -13.19
CA LEU A 8 16.08 1.74 -14.50
C LEU A 8 14.84 1.73 -15.40
N HIS A 9 14.87 2.47 -16.51
CA HIS A 9 13.74 2.61 -17.44
C HIS A 9 12.40 2.99 -16.77
N GLY A 10 12.48 3.84 -15.74
CA GLY A 10 11.29 4.26 -14.97
C GLY A 10 10.90 3.30 -13.85
N PHE A 11 11.55 2.15 -13.70
CA PHE A 11 11.31 1.21 -12.61
C PHE A 11 12.23 1.47 -11.42
N THR A 12 11.67 1.39 -10.21
CA THR A 12 12.40 1.44 -8.94
C THR A 12 11.92 0.30 -8.06
N PHE A 13 12.85 -0.50 -7.54
CA PHE A 13 12.57 -1.55 -6.57
C PHE A 13 13.01 -1.11 -5.18
N SER A 14 12.26 -1.47 -4.15
CA SER A 14 12.64 -1.27 -2.76
C SER A 14 12.36 -2.53 -1.95
N ALA A 15 13.24 -2.82 -1.01
CA ALA A 15 13.05 -3.85 0.00
C ALA A 15 13.47 -3.31 1.37
N ALA A 16 12.70 -3.58 2.41
CA ALA A 16 13.10 -3.31 3.78
C ALA A 16 12.90 -4.56 4.63
N TRP A 17 13.71 -4.66 5.68
CA TRP A 17 13.61 -5.71 6.67
C TRP A 17 14.03 -5.12 8.01
N GLY A 18 13.35 -5.52 9.07
CA GLY A 18 13.56 -5.00 10.41
C GLY A 18 13.13 -6.05 11.41
N GLU A 19 13.89 -6.13 12.51
CA GLU A 19 13.72 -7.20 13.50
C GLU A 19 13.88 -8.59 12.84
N ASP A 20 13.71 -9.69 13.58
CA ASP A 20 13.84 -11.03 13.01
C ASP A 20 12.59 -11.45 12.19
N ASP A 21 11.51 -10.65 12.25
CA ASP A 21 10.17 -11.09 11.89
C ASP A 21 9.39 -10.12 10.97
N MET A 22 10.02 -9.10 10.38
CA MET A 22 9.34 -8.14 9.47
C MET A 22 10.13 -7.84 8.19
N TRP A 23 9.41 -7.83 7.06
CA TRP A 23 9.96 -7.38 5.78
C TRP A 23 8.90 -6.80 4.84
N ASP A 24 9.32 -5.90 3.96
CA ASP A 24 8.51 -5.35 2.88
C ASP A 24 9.30 -5.28 1.57
N VAL A 25 8.57 -5.39 0.46
CA VAL A 25 9.07 -5.17 -0.89
C VAL A 25 8.09 -4.32 -1.67
N ALA A 26 8.59 -3.47 -2.55
CA ALA A 26 7.77 -2.73 -3.48
C ALA A 26 8.45 -2.50 -4.81
N LEU A 27 7.66 -2.50 -5.87
CA LEU A 27 8.06 -2.13 -7.22
C LEU A 27 7.24 -0.91 -7.65
N ARG A 28 7.90 0.11 -8.15
CA ARG A 28 7.28 1.33 -8.68
C ARG A 28 7.72 1.54 -10.11
N TYR A 29 6.81 2.05 -10.93
CA TYR A 29 7.04 2.45 -12.30
C TYR A 29 6.56 3.89 -12.48
N ALA A 30 7.35 4.73 -13.15
CA ALA A 30 6.95 6.05 -13.58
C ALA A 30 7.60 6.37 -14.93
N ASN A 31 6.79 6.81 -15.89
CA ASN A 31 7.28 7.21 -17.19
C ASN A 31 6.39 8.27 -17.84
N GLU A 32 6.93 9.00 -18.82
CA GLU A 32 6.21 9.94 -19.66
C GLU A 32 6.51 9.64 -21.12
N PHE A 33 5.47 9.41 -21.92
CA PHE A 33 5.60 9.19 -23.36
C PHE A 33 4.46 9.88 -24.12
N ASN A 34 4.79 10.55 -25.23
CA ASN A 34 3.81 11.24 -26.09
C ASN A 34 2.83 12.15 -25.33
N GLY A 35 3.30 12.86 -24.29
CA GLY A 35 2.45 13.73 -23.48
C GLY A 35 1.47 13.00 -22.55
N ILE A 36 1.69 11.71 -22.29
CA ILE A 36 0.98 10.90 -21.29
C ILE A 36 1.97 10.54 -20.20
N ARG A 37 1.67 10.93 -18.96
CA ARG A 37 2.37 10.48 -17.75
C ARG A 37 1.66 9.27 -17.21
N VAL A 38 2.42 8.23 -16.89
CA VAL A 38 1.93 7.03 -16.22
C VAL A 38 2.76 6.78 -14.98
N ALA A 39 2.10 6.36 -13.90
CA ALA A 39 2.77 5.80 -12.75
C ALA A 39 2.00 4.59 -12.24
N ALA A 40 2.72 3.60 -11.73
CA ALA A 40 2.14 2.44 -11.10
C ALA A 40 3.02 1.95 -9.95
N GLY A 41 2.44 1.25 -9.00
CA GLY A 41 3.15 0.67 -7.88
C GLY A 41 2.46 -0.58 -7.37
N ILE A 42 3.28 -1.51 -6.88
CA ILE A 42 2.82 -2.66 -6.12
C ILE A 42 3.75 -2.85 -4.92
N GLY A 43 3.21 -3.22 -3.78
CA GLY A 43 3.97 -3.47 -2.57
C GLY A 43 3.37 -4.61 -1.78
N TYR A 44 4.24 -5.45 -1.22
CA TYR A 44 3.90 -6.52 -0.32
C TYR A 44 4.68 -6.35 0.98
N LYS A 45 4.03 -6.58 2.11
CA LYS A 45 4.67 -6.61 3.41
C LYS A 45 4.23 -7.83 4.19
N GLN A 46 5.13 -8.35 5.02
CA GLN A 46 4.89 -9.45 5.93
C GLN A 46 5.43 -9.07 7.31
N GLN A 47 4.65 -9.39 8.33
CA GLN A 47 5.03 -9.28 9.72
C GLN A 47 4.58 -10.56 10.42
N ASN A 48 5.51 -11.19 11.14
CA ASN A 48 5.34 -12.50 11.78
C ASN A 48 5.31 -12.43 13.32
N ASP A 49 5.63 -11.28 13.91
CA ASP A 49 5.61 -11.05 15.37
C ASP A 49 5.06 -9.65 15.72
N ASN A 50 4.50 -9.53 16.93
CA ASN A 50 3.96 -8.31 17.51
C ASN A 50 4.71 -7.87 18.80
N GLY A 51 5.91 -8.40 19.03
CA GLY A 51 6.76 -8.01 20.17
C GLY A 51 6.07 -8.14 21.55
N GLY A 52 5.06 -9.01 21.66
CA GLY A 52 4.29 -9.26 22.88
C GLY A 52 3.45 -8.08 23.41
N LYS A 53 3.14 -7.06 22.60
CA LYS A 53 2.32 -5.92 23.07
C LYS A 53 0.85 -6.09 22.75
N ALA A 54 0.04 -6.05 23.81
CA ALA A 54 -1.40 -6.16 23.72
C ALA A 54 -2.07 -4.93 23.09
N GLY A 55 -2.76 -5.15 21.98
CA GLY A 55 -3.55 -4.13 21.29
C GLY A 55 -3.17 -4.02 19.82
N ALA A 56 -4.18 -3.82 18.95
CA ALA A 56 -4.05 -3.77 17.50
C ALA A 56 -2.78 -3.04 17.05
N ASP A 57 -1.80 -3.81 16.60
CA ASP A 57 -0.52 -3.26 16.21
C ASP A 57 -0.61 -2.65 14.80
N TRP A 58 0.41 -1.85 14.49
CA TRP A 58 0.54 -1.05 13.29
C TRP A 58 -0.08 -1.71 12.05
N GLN A 59 -1.07 -1.04 11.46
CA GLN A 59 -1.71 -1.38 10.19
C GLN A 59 -2.78 -2.48 10.24
N ALA A 60 -3.58 -2.53 11.31
CA ALA A 60 -4.86 -3.26 11.40
C ALA A 60 -4.75 -4.80 11.44
N CYS A 61 -3.58 -5.32 11.80
CA CYS A 61 -3.39 -6.74 12.14
C CYS A 61 -3.93 -6.99 13.57
N ALA A 62 -4.70 -8.06 13.75
CA ALA A 62 -5.31 -8.45 15.00
C ALA A 62 -4.30 -9.18 15.90
N ASP A 63 -4.28 -8.80 17.17
CA ASP A 63 -3.31 -9.27 18.15
C ASP A 63 -3.96 -10.19 19.19
N LEU A 64 -3.44 -11.41 19.34
CA LEU A 64 -4.03 -12.49 20.15
C LEU A 64 -3.66 -12.44 21.64
N THR A 65 -2.89 -11.45 22.09
CA THR A 65 -2.40 -11.33 23.47
C THR A 65 -3.51 -11.29 24.55
N SER A 66 -4.75 -10.97 24.21
CA SER A 66 -5.93 -11.08 25.10
C SER A 66 -6.51 -12.50 25.19
N ALA A 67 -6.01 -13.47 24.42
CA ALA A 67 -6.49 -14.86 24.31
C ALA A 67 -5.43 -15.90 24.74
N ALA A 68 -4.73 -15.64 25.85
CA ALA A 68 -3.98 -16.61 26.66
C ALA A 68 -3.00 -17.56 25.95
N THR A 69 -2.50 -17.21 24.76
CA THR A 69 -1.45 -17.96 24.06
C THR A 69 -0.60 -17.01 23.22
N THR A 70 0.71 -17.08 23.37
CA THR A 70 1.69 -16.44 22.48
C THR A 70 1.45 -16.94 21.06
N SER A 71 0.72 -16.18 20.25
CA SER A 71 0.50 -16.49 18.84
C SER A 71 1.43 -15.64 18.00
N ALA A 72 2.24 -16.29 17.16
CA ALA A 72 2.99 -15.63 16.10
C ALA A 72 1.98 -14.96 15.16
N VAL A 73 2.07 -13.63 15.01
CA VAL A 73 1.11 -12.88 14.21
C VAL A 73 1.44 -13.12 12.73
N ASP A 74 0.73 -13.98 11.99
CA ASP A 74 0.88 -14.12 10.53
C ASP A 74 -0.02 -13.10 9.80
N CYS A 75 0.50 -11.89 9.62
CA CYS A 75 -0.18 -10.80 8.93
C CYS A 75 0.59 -10.36 7.68
N ASN A 76 -0.13 -10.18 6.57
CA ASN A 76 0.46 -9.63 5.36
C ASN A 76 -0.45 -8.61 4.69
N ALA A 77 0.14 -7.69 3.93
CA ALA A 77 -0.62 -6.76 3.13
C ALA A 77 -0.06 -6.63 1.72
N LEU A 78 -0.95 -6.57 0.75
CA LEU A 78 -0.68 -6.31 -0.65
C LEU A 78 -1.37 -5.01 -1.05
N GLY A 79 -0.63 -4.04 -1.58
CA GLY A 79 -1.15 -2.80 -2.12
C GLY A 79 -0.74 -2.62 -3.58
N LEU A 80 -1.65 -2.11 -4.39
CA LEU A 80 -1.39 -1.69 -5.76
C LEU A 80 -1.96 -0.30 -6.02
N SER A 81 -1.31 0.46 -6.88
CA SER A 81 -1.80 1.74 -7.36
C SER A 81 -1.38 2.00 -8.79
N ALA A 82 -2.20 2.74 -9.51
CA ALA A 82 -1.91 3.18 -10.87
C ALA A 82 -2.52 4.55 -11.13
N SER A 83 -1.83 5.36 -11.92
CA SER A 83 -2.28 6.67 -12.38
C SER A 83 -1.88 6.94 -13.82
N VAL A 84 -2.74 7.64 -14.53
CA VAL A 84 -2.50 8.11 -15.90
C VAL A 84 -2.94 9.56 -15.99
N MET A 85 -2.11 10.42 -16.59
CA MET A 85 -2.40 11.82 -16.82
C MET A 85 -2.02 12.23 -18.24
N HIS A 86 -2.94 12.87 -18.95
CA HIS A 86 -2.64 13.54 -20.20
C HIS A 86 -2.10 14.94 -19.92
N VAL A 87 -0.81 15.14 -20.19
CA VAL A 87 -0.04 16.34 -19.82
C VAL A 87 -0.60 17.61 -20.46
N ALA A 88 -1.07 17.53 -21.71
CA ALA A 88 -1.60 18.69 -22.42
C ALA A 88 -3.01 19.09 -21.95
N SER A 89 -3.88 18.13 -21.60
CA SER A 89 -5.20 18.47 -21.07
C SER A 89 -5.21 18.69 -19.56
N GLY A 90 -4.24 18.13 -18.83
CA GLY A 90 -4.26 18.08 -17.37
C GLY A 90 -5.20 17.02 -16.81
N LEU A 91 -5.91 16.27 -17.67
CA LEU A 91 -6.84 15.23 -17.24
C LEU A 91 -6.06 14.09 -16.62
N TYR A 92 -6.44 13.66 -15.43
CA TYR A 92 -5.85 12.51 -14.76
C TYR A 92 -6.91 11.58 -14.19
N ILE A 93 -6.51 10.32 -14.05
CA ILE A 93 -7.22 9.32 -13.29
C ILE A 93 -6.20 8.52 -12.51
N HIS A 94 -6.50 8.21 -11.25
CA HIS A 94 -5.72 7.29 -10.46
C HIS A 94 -6.60 6.46 -9.57
N GLY A 95 -6.13 5.26 -9.29
CA GLY A 95 -6.78 4.38 -8.34
C GLY A 95 -5.75 3.59 -7.55
N SER A 96 -6.21 3.07 -6.43
CA SER A 96 -5.48 2.13 -5.62
C SER A 96 -6.41 1.02 -5.14
N TRP A 97 -5.80 -0.12 -4.88
CA TRP A 97 -6.45 -1.24 -4.24
C TRP A 97 -5.48 -1.83 -3.23
N GLY A 98 -5.99 -2.33 -2.12
CA GLY A 98 -5.18 -3.02 -1.17
C GLY A 98 -5.96 -4.08 -0.42
N ARG A 99 -5.22 -5.08 0.04
CA ARG A 99 -5.73 -6.14 0.88
C ARG A 99 -4.79 -6.40 2.04
N ILE A 100 -5.37 -6.71 3.18
CA ILE A 100 -4.68 -7.23 4.36
C ILE A 100 -5.26 -8.61 4.62
N ASP A 101 -4.39 -9.61 4.75
CA ASP A 101 -4.73 -10.95 5.23
C ASP A 101 -4.26 -11.11 6.67
N ASP A 102 -5.16 -11.58 7.52
CA ASP A 102 -4.92 -11.75 8.94
C ASP A 102 -5.60 -13.02 9.45
N LYS A 103 -4.82 -14.09 9.59
CA LYS A 103 -5.30 -15.42 10.01
C LYS A 103 -5.63 -15.48 11.50
N ASN A 104 -5.28 -14.45 12.28
CA ASN A 104 -5.51 -14.42 13.72
C ASN A 104 -6.90 -13.89 14.10
N ARG A 105 -7.62 -13.25 13.16
CA ARG A 105 -9.00 -12.80 13.38
C ARG A 105 -9.96 -13.92 13.71
N GLN A 106 -9.82 -15.06 13.03
CA GLN A 106 -10.63 -16.24 13.32
C GLN A 106 -10.40 -16.75 14.76
N ALA A 107 -9.16 -16.70 15.24
CA ALA A 107 -8.77 -17.16 16.57
C ALA A 107 -9.17 -16.17 17.70
N LEU A 108 -9.24 -14.86 17.42
CA LEU A 108 -9.66 -13.83 18.39
C LEU A 108 -11.18 -13.71 18.56
N TYR A 109 -11.93 -13.75 17.46
CA TYR A 109 -13.33 -13.32 17.47
C TYR A 109 -14.34 -14.46 17.34
N GLY A 110 -13.92 -15.65 16.91
CA GLY A 110 -14.81 -16.79 16.68
C GLY A 110 -15.85 -16.57 15.57
N TRP A 111 -16.41 -17.67 15.04
CA TRP A 111 -17.51 -17.79 14.06
C TRP A 111 -17.66 -16.68 12.99
N ASN A 112 -17.24 -17.01 11.76
CA ASN A 112 -17.61 -16.31 10.52
C ASN A 112 -17.05 -14.88 10.32
N VAL A 113 -15.92 -14.56 10.97
CA VAL A 113 -15.15 -13.36 10.67
C VAL A 113 -14.32 -13.58 9.41
N LYS A 114 -14.34 -12.61 8.49
CA LYS A 114 -13.49 -12.65 7.29
C LYS A 114 -12.07 -12.25 7.66
N ASP A 115 -11.12 -13.10 7.33
CA ASP A 115 -9.68 -12.89 7.56
C ASP A 115 -9.05 -11.87 6.58
N GLN A 116 -9.88 -11.10 5.87
CA GLN A 116 -9.47 -10.24 4.75
C GLN A 116 -10.17 -8.89 4.77
N ASP A 117 -9.37 -7.84 4.89
CA ASP A 117 -9.81 -6.47 4.61
C ASP A 117 -9.39 -6.08 3.21
N LYS A 118 -10.33 -5.55 2.42
CA LYS A 118 -10.08 -5.06 1.06
C LYS A 118 -10.54 -3.61 0.98
N HIS A 119 -9.70 -2.74 0.43
CA HIS A 119 -10.06 -1.37 0.12
C HIS A 119 -9.74 -1.06 -1.33
N TRP A 120 -10.51 -0.14 -1.91
CA TRP A 120 -10.22 0.42 -3.22
C TRP A 120 -10.54 1.91 -3.20
N TYR A 121 -9.82 2.65 -4.02
CA TYR A 121 -9.98 4.08 -4.19
C TYR A 121 -9.84 4.43 -5.66
N LEU A 122 -10.62 5.40 -6.12
CA LEU A 122 -10.57 5.90 -7.48
C LEU A 122 -10.84 7.40 -7.45
N GLN A 123 -9.98 8.16 -8.12
CA GLN A 123 -10.11 9.60 -8.26
C GLN A 123 -9.68 10.04 -9.65
N GLY A 124 -10.56 10.77 -10.33
CA GLY A 124 -10.26 11.49 -11.55
C GLY A 124 -10.27 12.99 -11.29
N GLY A 125 -9.72 13.76 -12.22
CA GLY A 125 -9.77 15.21 -12.14
C GLY A 125 -9.04 15.89 -13.30
N VAL A 126 -9.04 17.21 -13.28
CA VAL A 126 -8.30 18.04 -14.24
C VAL A 126 -7.38 18.98 -13.50
N GLU A 127 -6.08 18.86 -13.76
CA GLU A 127 -5.04 19.76 -13.28
C GLU A 127 -4.63 20.74 -14.40
N ARG A 128 -5.10 21.98 -14.32
CA ARG A 128 -4.70 23.04 -15.27
C ARG A 128 -4.32 24.32 -14.55
N LYS A 129 -3.53 25.14 -15.21
CA LYS A 129 -3.30 26.54 -14.78
C LYS A 129 -4.53 27.36 -15.16
N PHE A 130 -5.55 27.37 -14.30
CA PHE A 130 -6.79 28.13 -14.50
C PHE A 130 -6.61 29.62 -14.16
N ILE A 131 -5.68 29.95 -13.27
CA ILE A 131 -5.37 31.31 -12.84
C ILE A 131 -3.86 31.58 -12.89
N ALA A 132 -3.46 32.85 -12.93
CA ALA A 132 -2.05 33.24 -13.01
C ALA A 132 -1.20 32.72 -11.84
N LEU A 133 -1.83 32.40 -10.70
CA LEU A 133 -1.22 31.99 -9.44
C LEU A 133 -0.64 30.56 -9.43
N GLY A 134 -0.99 29.71 -10.40
CA GLY A 134 -0.44 28.35 -10.48
C GLY A 134 -1.42 27.32 -11.01
N LYS A 135 -1.00 26.06 -10.99
CA LYS A 135 -1.86 24.94 -11.34
C LYS A 135 -2.93 24.76 -10.27
N THR A 136 -4.17 24.59 -10.70
CA THR A 136 -5.32 24.27 -9.83
C THR A 136 -5.86 22.92 -10.24
N THR A 137 -6.13 22.08 -9.25
CA THR A 137 -6.66 20.73 -9.43
C THR A 137 -8.12 20.73 -9.03
N ILE A 138 -8.98 20.30 -9.95
CA ILE A 138 -10.41 20.08 -9.70
C ILE A 138 -10.64 18.57 -9.75
N TYR A 139 -11.27 18.04 -8.70
CA TYR A 139 -11.55 16.63 -8.47
C TYR A 139 -13.06 16.36 -8.43
#